data_AF-A0A218U773-F1
#
_entry.id   AF-A0A218U773-F1
#
_cell.length_a   1.000
_cell.length_b   1.000
_cell.length_c   1.000
_cell.angle_alpha   90.00
_cell.angle_beta   90.00
_cell.angle_gamma   90.00
#
_symmetry.space_group_name_H-M   'P 1'
#
loop_
_entity.id
_entity.type
_entity.pdbx_description
1 polymer ?
#
loop_
_entity_poly.entity_id
_entity_poly.type
_entity_poly.pdbx_seq_one_letter_code
_entity_poly.pdbx_strand_id
1 'polypeptide(L)'
;MRATMESHLDTPYNVPDIVVTIANNDIDLVIRISDRGGGIPHELLDKVTEYHFSTAEASAQDPRLGGPFRGLMDASGQPGP
;
A
#
# COMPACT_ATOMS: atom_id res chain seq x y z
N MET A 1 1.61 -6.01 0.70
CA MET A 1 2.99 -5.63 0.32
C MET A 1 3.17 -4.13 0.20
N ARG A 2 2.36 -3.41 -0.60
CA ARG A 2 2.43 -1.93 -0.74
C ARG A 2 2.55 -1.18 0.60
N ALA A 3 1.65 -1.44 1.55
CA ALA A 3 1.67 -0.79 2.87
C ALA A 3 3.02 -0.95 3.59
N THR A 4 3.61 -2.15 3.57
CA THR A 4 4.94 -2.41 4.13
C THR A 4 6.03 -1.55 3.46
N MET A 5 6.03 -1.47 2.13
CA MET A 5 7.04 -0.70 1.40
C MET A 5 6.90 0.81 1.63
N GLU A 6 5.68 1.33 1.57
CA GLU A 6 5.41 2.77 1.71
C GLU A 6 5.59 3.27 3.15
N SER A 7 5.48 2.39 4.15
CA SER A 7 5.77 2.73 5.55
C SER A 7 7.27 2.62 5.91
N HIS A 8 8.10 2.04 5.04
CA HIS A 8 9.53 1.79 5.27
C HIS A 8 10.41 2.41 4.16
N LEU A 9 10.04 3.58 3.65
CA LEU A 9 10.76 4.26 2.55
C LEU A 9 12.23 4.58 2.87
N ASP A 10 12.54 4.78 4.15
CA ASP A 10 13.92 5.06 4.59
C ASP A 10 14.76 3.77 4.71
N THR A 11 14.11 2.59 4.72
CA THR A 11 14.76 1.27 4.87
C THR A 11 14.21 0.23 3.87
N PRO A 12 14.21 0.53 2.55
CA PRO A 12 13.50 -0.28 1.56
C PRO A 12 14.08 -1.69 1.37
N TYR A 13 15.32 -1.91 1.78
CA TYR A 13 16.01 -3.21 1.72
C TYR A 13 15.91 -4.00 3.03
N ASN A 14 15.32 -3.43 4.07
CA ASN A 14 15.18 -4.05 5.39
C ASN A 14 13.77 -3.80 5.93
N VAL A 15 12.81 -4.45 5.28
CA VAL A 15 11.38 -4.35 5.62
C VAL A 15 10.92 -5.58 6.40
N PRO A 16 9.91 -5.46 7.28
CA PRO A 16 9.40 -6.58 8.07
C PRO A 16 8.66 -7.61 7.21
N ASP A 17 8.75 -8.87 7.64
CA ASP A 17 8.05 -9.99 6.99
C ASP A 17 6.53 -9.86 7.05
N ILE A 18 5.88 -10.35 6.00
CA ILE A 18 4.44 -10.64 6.02
C ILE A 18 4.29 -12.04 6.61
N VAL A 19 3.60 -12.14 7.75
CA VAL A 19 3.39 -13.40 8.45
C VAL A 19 2.04 -13.99 8.03
N VAL A 20 2.05 -15.20 7.48
CA VAL A 20 0.83 -15.93 7.13
C VAL A 20 0.60 -17.03 8.16
N THR A 21 -0.59 -17.04 8.77
CA THR A 21 -1.05 -18.10 9.68
C THR A 21 -2.17 -18.88 9.01
N ILE A 22 -2.00 -20.20 8.90
CA ILE A 22 -3.03 -21.11 8.39
C ILE A 22 -3.57 -21.93 9.56
N ALA A 23 -4.88 -21.87 9.77
CA ALA A 23 -5.58 -22.69 10.73
C ALA A 23 -6.64 -23.52 10.00
N ASN A 24 -6.53 -24.85 10.12
CA ASN A 24 -7.45 -25.82 9.52
C ASN A 24 -8.23 -26.51 10.64
N ASN A 25 -9.54 -26.40 10.63
CA ASN A 25 -10.42 -27.06 11.58
C ASN A 25 -11.65 -27.67 10.87
N ASP A 26 -12.50 -28.36 11.62
CA ASP A 26 -13.64 -29.12 11.05
C ASP A 26 -14.79 -28.22 10.55
N ILE A 27 -14.76 -26.92 10.83
CA ILE A 27 -15.82 -25.95 10.50
C ILE A 27 -15.35 -25.00 9.40
N ASP A 28 -14.14 -24.45 9.53
CA ASP A 28 -13.57 -23.49 8.59
C ASP A 28 -12.06 -23.65 8.37
N LEU A 29 -11.61 -23.04 7.28
CA LEU A 29 -10.21 -22.85 6.93
C LEU A 29 -9.91 -21.35 7.02
N VAL A 30 -9.05 -20.95 7.96
CA VAL A 30 -8.63 -19.56 8.14
C VAL A 30 -7.23 -19.35 7.60
N ILE A 31 -7.10 -18.39 6.69
CA ILE A 31 -5.81 -17.88 6.20
C ILE A 31 -5.70 -16.42 6.65
N ARG A 32 -4.92 -16.18 7.70
CA ARG A 32 -4.65 -14.83 8.20
C ARG A 32 -3.33 -14.33 7.62
N ILE A 33 -3.37 -13.19 6.95
CA ILE A 33 -2.21 -12.48 6.42
C ILE A 33 -1.98 -11.26 7.31
N SER A 34 -0.80 -11.15 7.93
CA SER A 34 -0.45 -10.05 8.83
C SER A 34 0.79 -9.32 8.32
N ASP A 35 0.65 -8.03 8.09
CA ASP A 35 1.76 -7.14 7.74
C ASP A 35 2.10 -6.16 8.87
N ARG A 36 3.18 -5.38 8.68
CA ARG A 36 3.60 -4.27 9.55
C ARG A 36 3.62 -2.96 8.77
N GLY A 37 2.62 -2.73 7.92
CA GLY A 37 2.54 -1.62 6.98
C GLY A 37 1.97 -0.31 7.52
N GLY A 38 1.89 -0.14 8.84
CA GLY A 38 1.34 1.07 9.49
C GLY A 38 -0.18 1.06 9.75
N GLY A 39 -0.91 0.10 9.18
CA GLY A 39 -2.35 -0.07 9.41
C GLY A 39 -3.23 0.89 8.58
N ILE A 40 -4.53 0.89 8.88
CA ILE A 40 -5.54 1.70 8.18
C ILE A 40 -5.96 2.85 9.11
N PRO A 41 -5.85 4.12 8.70
CA PRO A 41 -6.37 5.26 9.46
C PRO A 41 -7.87 5.11 9.75
N HIS A 42 -8.31 5.50 10.94
CA HIS A 42 -9.66 5.22 11.42
C HIS A 42 -10.75 5.86 10.53
N GLU A 43 -10.49 7.07 10.04
CA GLU A 43 -11.36 7.81 9.14
C GLU A 43 -11.54 7.18 7.75
N LEU A 44 -10.69 6.21 7.40
CA LEU A 44 -10.75 5.49 6.12
C LEU A 44 -11.30 4.06 6.26
N LEU A 45 -11.47 3.54 7.48
CA LEU A 45 -11.84 2.14 7.71
C LEU A 45 -13.14 1.74 6.99
N ASP A 46 -14.14 2.61 6.97
CA ASP A 46 -15.43 2.30 6.34
C ASP A 46 -15.36 2.36 4.80
N LYS A 47 -14.35 3.05 4.25
CA LYS A 47 -14.20 3.27 2.81
C LYS A 47 -13.39 2.20 2.10
N VAL A 48 -12.54 1.45 2.82
CA VAL A 48 -11.58 0.52 2.19
C VAL A 48 -12.25 -0.63 1.43
N THR A 49 -13.53 -0.90 1.70
CA THR A 49 -14.33 -1.91 0.99
C THR A 49 -15.19 -1.33 -0.12
N GLU A 50 -15.19 -0.01 -0.32
CA GLU A 50 -15.95 0.65 -1.39
C GLU A 50 -15.30 0.43 -2.75
N TYR A 51 -16.13 0.29 -3.79
CA TYR A 51 -15.63 0.26 -5.16
C TYR A 51 -14.95 1.59 -5.51
N HIS A 52 -13.84 1.50 -6.25
CA HIS A 52 -13.05 2.65 -6.72
C HIS A 52 -12.39 3.50 -5.64
N PHE A 53 -12.59 3.22 -4.35
CA PHE A 53 -11.81 3.88 -3.31
C PHE A 53 -10.36 3.39 -3.35
N SER A 54 -9.41 4.31 -3.48
CA SER A 54 -7.97 4.00 -3.51
C SER A 54 -7.14 5.16 -2.99
N THR A 55 -6.11 4.85 -2.21
CA THR A 55 -5.08 5.80 -1.76
C THR A 55 -3.82 5.77 -2.62
N ALA A 56 -3.83 5.02 -3.74
CA ALA A 56 -2.64 4.84 -4.58
C ALA A 56 -2.15 6.14 -5.22
N GLU A 57 -3.07 7.01 -5.64
CA GLU A 57 -2.73 8.30 -6.24
C GLU A 57 -2.02 9.22 -5.26
N ALA A 58 -2.51 9.29 -4.02
CA ALA A 58 -1.88 10.09 -2.96
C ALA A 58 -0.45 9.60 -2.67
N SER A 59 -0.23 8.28 -2.63
CA SER A 59 1.12 7.74 -2.45
C SER A 59 2.03 7.97 -3.65
N ALA A 60 1.50 7.92 -4.88
CA ALA A 60 2.27 8.24 -6.07
C ALA A 60 2.79 9.69 -6.07
N GLN A 61 2.17 10.57 -5.26
CA GLN A 61 2.61 11.95 -5.09
C GLN A 61 3.72 12.12 -4.03
N ASP A 62 4.02 11.14 -3.16
CA ASP A 62 5.10 11.25 -2.17
C ASP A 62 6.46 11.44 -2.88
N PRO A 63 7.18 12.56 -2.63
CA PRO A 63 8.48 12.82 -3.25
C PRO A 63 9.53 11.73 -3.00
N ARG A 64 9.40 10.98 -1.90
CA ARG A 64 10.30 9.85 -1.54
C ARG A 64 10.02 8.58 -2.34
N LEU A 65 8.79 8.44 -2.87
CA LEU A 65 8.38 7.37 -3.77
C LEU A 65 8.69 7.71 -5.25
N GLY A 66 9.10 8.95 -5.53
CA GLY A 66 9.47 9.44 -6.85
C GLY A 66 10.82 8.92 -7.32
N GLY A 67 10.84 7.84 -8.09
CA GLY A 67 12.01 7.47 -8.89
C GLY A 67 12.36 8.54 -9.94
N PRO A 68 13.53 8.43 -10.61
CA PRO A 68 14.05 9.41 -11.58
C PRO A 68 13.13 9.66 -12.80
N PHE A 69 12.08 8.87 -12.97
CA PHE A 69 11.10 9.01 -14.06
C PHE A 69 10.01 10.06 -13.82
N ARG A 70 9.79 10.53 -12.58
CA ARG A 70 8.71 11.50 -12.29
C ARG A 70 8.98 12.88 -12.87
N GLY A 71 10.25 13.30 -12.94
CA GLY A 71 10.64 14.56 -13.59
C GLY A 71 10.42 14.59 -15.11
N LEU A 72 10.35 13.43 -15.77
CA LEU A 72 10.09 13.34 -17.21
C LEU A 72 8.59 13.47 -17.54
N MET A 73 7.72 12.97 -16.66
CA MET A 73 6.25 13.07 -16.83
C MET A 73 5.71 14.46 -16.48
N ASP A 74 6.34 15.16 -15.53
CA ASP A 74 5.94 16.53 -15.16
C ASP A 74 6.40 17.58 -16.20
N ALA A 75 7.48 17.28 -16.94
CA ALA A 75 7.95 18.12 -18.05
C ALA A 75 7.10 18.00 -19.33
N SER A 76 6.27 16.96 -19.46
CA SER A 76 5.43 16.71 -20.63
C SER A 76 3.99 17.20 -20.46
N GLY A 77 3.78 18.27 -19.68
CA GLY A 77 2.48 18.89 -19.38
C GLY A 77 1.43 18.69 -20.47
N GLN A 78 0.54 17.73 -20.23
CA GLN A 78 -0.62 17.50 -21.08
C GLN A 78 -1.82 17.30 -20.15
N PRO A 79 -2.78 18.24 -20.13
CA PRO A 79 -4.02 18.02 -19.40
C PRO A 79 -4.80 16.95 -20.15
N GLY A 80 -5.07 15.83 -19.48
CA GLY A 80 -6.01 14.80 -19.95
C GLY A 80 -7.47 15.27 -19.80
N PRO A 81 -8.40 14.65 -20.54
CA PRO A 81 -9.74 15.17 -20.86
C PRO A 81 -10.71 15.29 -19.68
#